data_AF-A0A392Q840-F1
#
_entry.id   AF-A0A392Q840-F1
#
_cell.length_a   1.000
_cell.length_b   1.000
_cell.length_c   1.000
_cell.angle_alpha   90.00
_cell.angle_beta   90.00
_cell.angle_gamma   90.00
#
_symmetry.space_group_name_H-M   'P 1'
#
loop_
_entity.id
_entity.type
_entity.pdbx_description
1 polymer ?
#
loop_
_entity_poly.entity_id
_entity_poly.type
_entity_poly.pdbx_seq_one_letter_code
_entity_poly.pdbx_strand_id
1 'polypeptide(L)'
;TQLNEINNRISFGDQRRVTDVEYRCPSGTTSDGTLLFTNVKLRNNDDVRTMFSVFSRYRENVPIEMNANLVRSVEDIMSNLIRRPRTYDEIAALMVRPGKDEVDAVNLSKP
;
A
#
# COMPACT_ATOMS: atom_id res chain seq x y z
N THR A 1 0.57 -3.02 -22.20
CA THR A 1 0.18 -1.69 -21.68
C THR A 1 1.32 -1.14 -20.84
N GLN A 2 1.47 0.18 -20.70
CA GLN A 2 2.56 0.78 -19.89
C GLN A 2 2.55 0.29 -18.43
N LEU A 3 1.36 0.05 -17.86
CA LEU A 3 1.24 -0.54 -16.53
C LEU A 3 1.90 -1.94 -16.43
N ASN A 4 1.91 -2.73 -17.51
CA ASN A 4 2.62 -4.01 -17.50
C ASN A 4 4.14 -3.83 -17.44
N GLU A 5 4.69 -2.80 -18.09
CA GLU A 5 6.12 -2.49 -18.02
C GLU A 5 6.52 -2.03 -16.62
N ILE A 6 5.69 -1.19 -15.99
CA ILE A 6 5.85 -0.77 -14.60
C ILE A 6 5.80 -1.99 -13.67
N ASN A 7 4.80 -2.84 -13.83
CA ASN A 7 4.65 -4.06 -13.03
C ASN A 7 5.86 -4.99 -13.15
N ASN A 8 6.41 -5.16 -14.36
CA ASN A 8 7.60 -5.99 -14.58
C ASN A 8 8.87 -5.41 -13.93
N ARG A 9 8.94 -4.09 -13.74
CA ARG A 9 10.09 -3.42 -13.09
C ARG A 9 9.96 -3.35 -11.58
N ILE A 10 8.74 -3.33 -11.04
CA ILE A 10 8.48 -3.20 -9.61
C ILE A 10 8.67 -4.54 -8.86
N SER A 11 8.67 -5.70 -9.54
CA SER A 11 8.70 -6.98 -8.82
C SER A 11 10.07 -7.69 -8.84
N PHE A 12 10.79 -7.58 -7.72
CA PHE A 12 11.34 -8.77 -7.06
C PHE A 12 10.72 -8.84 -5.65
N GLY A 13 9.67 -9.64 -5.49
CA GLY A 13 9.10 -9.98 -4.16
C GLY A 13 7.72 -9.41 -3.80
N ASP A 14 7.28 -8.29 -4.38
CA ASP A 14 5.88 -7.84 -4.22
C ASP A 14 5.02 -8.36 -5.38
N GLN A 15 3.98 -9.13 -5.04
CA GLN A 15 3.02 -9.68 -6.01
C GLN A 15 1.88 -8.70 -6.32
N ARG A 16 1.83 -7.54 -5.66
CA ARG A 16 0.84 -6.51 -6.00
C ARG A 16 1.11 -5.93 -7.38
N ARG A 17 0.04 -5.71 -8.15
CA ARG A 17 0.07 -5.12 -9.47
C ARG A 17 -0.48 -3.69 -9.43
N VAL A 18 0.21 -2.77 -10.08
CA VAL A 18 -0.26 -1.43 -10.35
C VAL A 18 -1.42 -1.50 -11.33
N THR A 19 -2.53 -0.89 -10.94
CA THR A 19 -3.79 -0.83 -11.71
C THR A 19 -4.09 0.56 -12.24
N ASP A 20 -3.58 1.59 -11.57
CA ASP A 20 -3.77 2.99 -11.93
C ASP A 20 -2.58 3.79 -11.39
N VAL A 21 -2.22 4.86 -12.11
CA VAL A 21 -1.21 5.82 -11.69
C VAL A 21 -1.78 7.21 -11.91
N GLU A 22 -1.78 8.02 -10.86
CA GLU A 22 -2.18 9.41 -10.88
C GLU A 22 -0.99 10.29 -10.55
N TYR A 23 -0.95 11.49 -11.13
CA TYR A 23 -0.01 12.52 -10.71
C TYR A 23 -0.75 13.74 -10.17
N ARG A 24 -0.10 14.45 -9.27
CA ARG A 24 -0.62 15.70 -8.73
C ARG A 24 -0.30 16.85 -9.70
N CYS A 25 -1.29 17.30 -10.44
CA CYS A 25 -1.17 18.35 -11.45
C CYS A 25 -1.42 19.74 -10.84
N PRO A 26 -0.46 20.68 -10.94
CA PRO A 26 -0.73 22.09 -10.67
C PRO A 26 -1.83 22.60 -11.62
N SER A 27 -2.90 23.19 -11.07
CA SER A 27 -4.03 23.70 -11.85
C SER A 27 -4.14 25.23 -11.82
N GLY A 28 -3.37 25.91 -10.97
CA GLY A 28 -3.37 27.36 -10.85
C GLY A 28 -2.87 27.82 -9.48
N THR A 29 -3.08 29.09 -9.19
CA THR A 29 -2.75 29.72 -7.90
C THR A 29 -3.95 30.46 -7.35
N THR A 30 -4.18 30.39 -6.05
CA THR A 30 -5.12 31.25 -5.34
C THR A 30 -4.63 32.70 -5.30
N SER A 31 -5.50 33.63 -4.88
CA SER A 31 -5.17 35.06 -4.78
C SER A 31 -4.04 35.37 -3.80
N ASP A 32 -3.77 34.48 -2.85
CA ASP A 32 -2.66 34.57 -1.89
C ASP A 32 -1.36 33.90 -2.38
N GLY A 33 -1.34 33.35 -3.60
CA GLY A 33 -0.17 32.70 -4.20
C GLY A 33 -0.02 31.22 -3.89
N THR A 34 -0.96 30.59 -3.17
CA THR A 34 -0.91 29.15 -2.90
C THR A 34 -1.20 28.35 -4.18
N LEU A 35 -0.37 27.34 -4.46
CA LEU A 35 -0.56 26.45 -5.61
C LEU A 35 -1.72 25.48 -5.37
N LEU A 36 -2.65 25.44 -6.34
CA LEU A 36 -3.75 24.49 -6.36
C LEU A 36 -3.37 23.27 -7.17
N PHE A 37 -3.86 22.12 -6.71
CA PHE A 37 -3.54 20.83 -7.29
C PHE A 37 -4.79 20.01 -7.55
N THR A 38 -4.71 19.22 -8.62
CA THR A 38 -5.72 18.22 -8.99
C THR A 38 -5.03 16.90 -9.29
N ASN A 39 -5.69 15.78 -9.03
CA ASN A 39 -5.14 14.48 -9.42
C ASN A 39 -5.55 14.15 -10.85
N VAL A 40 -4.58 13.72 -11.66
CA VAL A 40 -4.79 13.39 -13.06
C VAL A 40 -4.27 11.97 -13.32
N LYS A 41 -5.12 11.13 -13.90
CA LYS A 41 -4.78 9.75 -14.29
C LYS A 41 -3.86 9.71 -15.49
N LEU A 42 -2.79 8.94 -15.39
CA LEU A 42 -1.88 8.62 -16.50
C LEU A 42 -2.37 7.36 -17.21
N ARG A 43 -2.94 7.52 -18.41
CA ARG A 43 -3.48 6.41 -19.20
C ARG A 43 -2.60 6.05 -20.38
N ASN A 44 -1.84 6.99 -20.90
CA ASN A 44 -1.02 6.81 -22.10
C ASN A 44 0.25 7.71 -22.11
N ASN A 45 1.05 7.59 -23.17
CA ASN A 45 2.27 8.40 -23.38
C ASN A 45 1.98 9.90 -23.51
N ASP A 46 0.83 10.30 -24.06
CA ASP A 46 0.46 11.70 -24.23
C ASP A 46 0.16 12.36 -22.88
N ASP A 47 -0.45 11.62 -21.96
CA ASP A 47 -0.65 12.07 -20.57
C ASP A 47 0.70 12.29 -19.87
N VAL A 48 1.66 11.37 -20.06
CA VAL A 48 3.02 11.49 -19.51
C VAL A 48 3.74 12.71 -20.10
N ARG A 49 3.63 12.92 -21.42
CA ARG A 49 4.22 14.10 -22.08
C ARG A 49 3.58 15.40 -21.58
N THR A 50 2.27 15.39 -21.38
CA THR A 50 1.53 16.52 -20.82
C THR A 50 1.98 16.83 -19.39
N MET A 51 2.12 15.81 -18.54
CA MET A 51 2.63 15.96 -17.17
C MET A 51 4.00 16.65 -17.17
N PHE A 52 4.97 16.18 -17.95
CA PHE A 52 6.29 16.84 -18.05
C PHE A 52 6.21 18.27 -18.59
N SER A 53 5.28 18.54 -19.52
CA SER A 53 5.07 19.88 -20.08
C SER A 53 4.41 20.85 -19.10
N VAL A 54 3.57 20.36 -18.20
CA VAL A 54 3.00 21.17 -17.11
C VAL A 54 4.09 21.46 -16.09
N PHE A 55 4.80 20.44 -15.61
CA PHE A 55 5.82 20.61 -14.58
C PHE A 55 7.03 21.43 -15.03
N SER A 56 7.38 21.44 -16.32
CA SER A 56 8.44 22.32 -16.82
C SER A 56 8.15 23.80 -16.56
N ARG A 57 6.87 24.20 -16.47
CA ARG A 57 6.43 25.56 -16.14
C ARG A 57 6.54 25.90 -14.65
N TYR A 58 6.54 24.89 -13.79
CA TYR A 58 6.57 25.03 -12.32
C TYR A 58 7.85 24.46 -11.69
N ARG A 59 8.88 24.22 -12.51
CA ARG A 59 10.09 23.43 -12.19
C ARG A 59 10.84 23.85 -10.93
N GLU A 60 10.85 25.15 -10.64
CA GLU A 60 11.56 25.70 -9.47
C GLU A 60 10.73 25.62 -8.17
N ASN A 61 9.42 25.33 -8.29
CA ASN A 61 8.48 25.53 -7.19
C ASN A 61 7.91 24.22 -6.63
N VAL A 62 7.88 23.12 -7.41
CA VAL A 62 7.18 21.89 -6.98
C VAL A 62 7.83 20.60 -7.51
N PRO A 63 8.02 19.56 -6.67
CA PRO A 63 8.38 18.23 -7.14
C PRO A 63 7.22 17.55 -7.90
N ILE A 64 7.55 16.60 -8.77
CA ILE A 64 6.54 15.72 -9.39
C ILE A 64 6.13 14.67 -8.35
N GLU A 65 4.88 14.71 -7.93
CA GLU A 65 4.29 13.70 -7.06
C GLU A 65 3.36 12.77 -7.84
N MET A 66 3.53 11.46 -7.63
CA MET A 66 2.71 10.41 -8.23
C MET A 66 2.16 9.46 -7.16
N ASN A 67 0.93 9.01 -7.34
CA ASN A 67 0.28 7.98 -6.54
C ASN A 67 -0.02 6.77 -7.43
N ALA A 68 0.27 5.56 -6.96
CA ALA A 68 -0.05 4.33 -7.67
C ALA A 68 -1.04 3.50 -6.85
N ASN A 69 -2.08 2.99 -7.50
CA ASN A 69 -3.01 2.05 -6.89
C ASN A 69 -2.54 0.62 -7.14
N LEU A 70 -2.26 -0.09 -6.06
CA LEU A 70 -1.78 -1.46 -6.10
C LEU A 70 -2.88 -2.43 -5.67
N VAL A 71 -3.11 -3.46 -6.48
CA VAL A 71 -4.08 -4.53 -6.20
C VAL A 71 -3.36 -5.86 -6.18
N ARG A 72 -3.75 -6.74 -5.26
CA ARG A 72 -3.30 -8.14 -5.23
C ARG A 72 -4.45 -9.02 -5.75
N SER A 73 -4.14 -9.99 -6.60
CA SER A 73 -5.15 -10.97 -7.03
C SER A 73 -5.53 -11.90 -5.87
N VAL A 74 -6.71 -12.51 -5.95
CA VAL A 74 -7.13 -13.50 -4.95
C VAL A 74 -6.19 -14.69 -4.96
N GLU A 75 -5.73 -15.10 -6.15
CA GLU A 75 -4.77 -16.17 -6.36
C GLU A 75 -3.42 -15.87 -5.68
N ASP A 76 -2.92 -14.64 -5.83
CA ASP A 76 -1.68 -14.19 -5.17
C ASP A 76 -1.85 -14.14 -3.65
N ILE A 77 -3.01 -13.67 -3.15
CA ILE A 77 -3.33 -13.72 -1.71
C ILE A 77 -3.28 -15.17 -1.21
N MET A 78 -4.00 -16.07 -1.89
CA MET A 78 -4.08 -17.47 -1.51
C MET A 78 -2.72 -18.16 -1.58
N SER A 79 -1.91 -17.89 -2.60
CA SER A 79 -0.56 -18.48 -2.73
C SER A 79 0.38 -18.05 -1.59
N ASN A 80 0.26 -16.82 -1.08
CA ASN A 80 1.00 -16.37 0.10
C ASN A 80 0.51 -17.02 1.39
N LEU A 81 -0.80 -17.29 1.51
CA LEU A 81 -1.36 -17.98 2.68
C LEU A 81 -0.95 -19.46 2.72
N ILE A 82 -0.89 -20.12 1.56
CA ILE A 82 -0.54 -21.55 1.44
C ILE A 82 0.96 -21.79 1.72
N ARG A 83 1.82 -20.78 1.55
CA ARG A 83 3.27 -20.90 1.80
C ARG A 83 3.69 -21.13 3.25
N ARG A 84 2.75 -21.09 4.21
CA ARG A 84 2.97 -21.73 5.51
C ARG A 84 1.96 -22.87 5.66
N PRO A 85 2.31 -24.11 5.25
CA PRO A 85 1.70 -25.27 5.88
C PRO A 85 2.10 -25.17 7.35
N ARG A 86 1.21 -24.60 8.18
CA ARG A 86 1.38 -24.75 9.63
C ARG A 86 1.17 -26.22 9.91
N THR A 87 2.13 -26.86 10.55
CA THR A 87 1.92 -28.23 11.03
C THR A 87 0.76 -28.21 12.02
N TYR A 88 0.11 -29.36 12.19
CA TYR A 88 -0.93 -29.51 13.21
C TYR A 88 -0.44 -28.99 14.59
N ASP A 89 0.82 -29.28 14.93
CA ASP A 89 1.45 -28.86 16.18
C ASP A 89 1.60 -27.33 16.28
N GLU A 90 1.98 -26.65 15.18
CA GLU A 90 2.06 -25.18 15.14
C GLU A 90 0.68 -24.51 15.30
N ILE A 91 -0.37 -25.12 14.74
CA ILE A 91 -1.74 -24.63 14.91
C ILE A 91 -2.20 -24.88 16.35
N ALA A 92 -1.95 -26.08 16.89
CA ALA A 92 -2.31 -26.46 18.25
C ALA A 92 -1.63 -25.55 19.28
N ALA A 93 -0.33 -25.26 19.12
CA ALA A 93 0.43 -24.37 20.01
C ALA A 93 -0.15 -22.94 20.08
N LEU A 94 -0.73 -22.44 18.99
CA LEU A 94 -1.38 -21.12 18.94
C LEU A 94 -2.82 -21.13 19.51
N MET A 95 -3.47 -22.29 19.57
CA MET A 95 -4.82 -22.46 20.10
C MET A 95 -4.86 -22.72 21.61
N VAL A 96 -3.71 -23.04 22.23
CA VAL A 96 -3.60 -23.13 23.69
C VAL A 96 -3.74 -21.74 24.28
N ARG A 97 -4.90 -21.46 24.90
CA ARG A 97 -5.05 -20.26 25.73
C ARG A 97 -4.00 -20.32 26.84
N PRO A 98 -3.23 -19.25 27.11
CA PRO A 98 -2.38 -19.23 28.30
C PRO A 98 -3.31 -19.43 29.49
N GLY A 99 -3.04 -20.49 30.26
CA GLY A 99 -3.75 -20.75 31.50
C GLY A 99 -3.67 -19.49 32.34
N LYS A 100 -4.81 -18.99 32.80
CA LYS A 100 -4.80 -17.99 33.87
C LYS A 100 -4.19 -18.70 35.05
N ASP A 101 -2.95 -18.33 35.39
CA ASP A 101 -2.31 -18.76 36.62
C ASP A 101 -3.30 -18.53 37.77
N GLU A 102 -3.64 -19.63 38.44
CA GLU A 102 -4.52 -19.64 39.59
C GLU A 102 -3.96 -18.69 40.65
N VAL A 103 -4.71 -17.63 40.93
CA VAL A 103 -4.41 -16.74 42.05
C VAL A 103 -4.47 -17.54 43.36
N ASP A 104 -3.38 -17.50 44.10
CA ASP A 104 -3.15 -18.17 45.37
C ASP A 104 -4.39 -18.19 46.28
N ALA A 105 -4.73 -19.39 46.74
CA ALA A 105 -5.77 -19.61 47.74
C ALA A 105 -5.44 -18.85 49.03
N VAL A 106 -6.20 -17.78 49.29
CA VAL A 106 -6.23 -17.09 50.58
C VAL A 106 -6.78 -18.08 51.61
N ASN A 107 -5.90 -18.56 52.50
CA ASN A 107 -6.27 -19.39 53.65
C ASN A 107 -7.21 -18.62 54.58
N LEU A 108 -8.51 -18.91 54.51
CA LEU A 108 -9.49 -18.52 55.53
C LEU A 108 -9.41 -19.50 56.70
N SER A 109 -8.50 -19.27 57.64
CA SER A 109 -8.56 -19.94 58.94
C SER A 109 -9.62 -19.28 59.83
N LYS A 110 -10.65 -20.04 60.18
CA LYS A 110 -11.49 -19.89 61.39
C LYS A 110 -11.86 -21.30 61.87
N PRO A 111 -11.99 -21.56 63.18
CA PRO A 111 -12.79 -20.78 64.15
C PRO A 111 -12.00 -19.81 65.01
#